data_AF-A0A0P7ZND0-F1
#
_entry.id   AF-A0A0P7ZND0-F1
#
_cell.length_a   1.000
_cell.length_b   1.000
_cell.length_c   1.000
_cell.angle_alpha   90.00
_cell.angle_beta   90.00
_cell.angle_gamma   90.00
#
_symmetry.space_group_name_H-M   'P 1'
#
loop_
_entity.id
_entity.type
_entity.pdbx_description
1 polymer ?
#
loop_
_entity_poly.entity_id
_entity_poly.type
_entity_poly.pdbx_seq_one_letter_code
_entity_poly.pdbx_strand_id
1 'polypeptide(L)'
;MHLPNDDLEEEVSVNILPMIDVIFAILTYFIISSLFLTRSDGLPINLPNAQTSQQQPDANFVVSVDAQGQVRLNQNIILISDLQSTIKQQINPGQAAVVTIRADEQASHGEVVGVMDEVRQIEGAKLAIATQSESSTPQ
;
A
#
# COMPACT_ATOMS: atom_id res chain seq x y z
N MET A 1 -73.71 35.33 -1.71
CA MET A 1 -72.59 35.52 -0.76
C MET A 1 -71.51 34.52 -1.13
N HIS A 2 -70.37 35.03 -1.54
CA HIS A 2 -69.17 34.28 -1.87
C HIS A 2 -68.38 34.07 -0.59
N LEU A 3 -68.01 32.82 -0.30
CA LEU A 3 -66.84 32.42 0.49
C LEU A 3 -66.39 31.06 -0.05
N PRO A 4 -65.44 31.01 -1.00
CA PRO A 4 -64.52 29.90 -1.08
C PRO A 4 -63.51 30.08 0.06
N ASN A 5 -63.09 28.98 0.67
CA ASN A 5 -61.80 28.77 1.33
C ASN A 5 -61.86 27.36 1.90
N ASP A 6 -61.91 26.36 1.00
CA ASP A 6 -61.24 25.09 1.28
C ASP A 6 -59.81 25.30 0.79
N ASP A 7 -59.04 26.04 1.59
CA ASP A 7 -57.60 25.90 1.57
C ASP A 7 -57.35 24.49 2.10
N LEU A 8 -57.36 23.51 1.19
CA LEU A 8 -56.83 22.19 1.47
C LEU A 8 -55.38 22.44 1.86
N GLU A 9 -55.12 22.46 3.16
CA GLU A 9 -53.79 22.31 3.70
C GLU A 9 -53.29 20.96 3.19
N GLU A 10 -52.71 20.94 1.99
CA GLU A 10 -51.92 19.84 1.48
C GLU A 10 -50.78 19.67 2.48
N GLU A 11 -50.98 18.83 3.49
CA GLU A 11 -49.90 18.34 4.33
C GLU A 11 -48.90 17.68 3.39
N VAL A 12 -47.86 18.42 3.02
CA VAL A 12 -46.75 17.92 2.21
C VAL A 12 -46.04 16.86 3.05
N SER A 13 -46.52 15.62 2.95
CA SER A 13 -45.93 14.47 3.62
C SER A 13 -44.64 14.13 2.91
N VAL A 14 -43.50 14.51 3.48
CA VAL A 14 -42.19 14.11 2.96
C VAL A 14 -42.05 12.60 3.17
N ASN A 15 -42.00 11.85 2.05
CA ASN A 15 -41.76 10.42 2.11
C ASN A 15 -40.29 10.17 2.48
N ILE A 16 -40.05 9.68 3.70
CA ILE A 16 -38.70 9.43 4.24
C ILE A 16 -38.10 8.11 3.71
N LEU A 17 -38.92 7.19 3.20
CA LEU A 17 -38.47 5.88 2.70
C LEU A 17 -37.42 6.00 1.57
N PRO A 18 -37.63 6.82 0.52
CA PRO A 18 -36.60 7.06 -0.50
C PRO A 18 -35.35 7.74 0.03
N MET A 19 -35.46 8.58 1.06
CA MET A 19 -34.31 9.31 1.62
C MET A 19 -33.37 8.39 2.41
N ILE A 20 -33.94 7.45 3.18
CA ILE A 20 -33.17 6.44 3.91
C ILE A 20 -32.35 5.59 2.94
N ASP A 21 -32.94 5.21 1.80
CA ASP A 21 -32.27 4.39 0.78
C ASP A 21 -31.04 5.10 0.19
N VAL A 22 -31.17 6.39 -0.14
CA VAL A 22 -30.04 7.22 -0.63
C VAL A 22 -28.93 7.32 0.40
N ILE A 23 -29.26 7.54 1.68
CA ILE A 23 -28.26 7.63 2.76
C ILE A 23 -27.55 6.28 2.94
N PHE A 24 -28.29 5.18 2.90
CA PHE A 24 -27.72 3.83 3.03
C PHE A 24 -26.77 3.52 1.87
N ALA A 25 -27.15 3.84 0.63
CA ALA A 25 -26.30 3.67 -0.54
C ALA A 25 -24.98 4.47 -0.42
N ILE A 26 -25.03 5.70 0.08
CA ILE A 26 -23.83 6.54 0.30
C ILE A 26 -22.92 5.91 1.38
N LEU A 27 -23.50 5.45 2.49
CA LEU A 27 -22.73 4.82 3.58
C LEU A 27 -22.08 3.51 3.13
N THR A 28 -22.81 2.66 2.42
CA THR A 28 -22.27 1.40 1.87
C THR A 28 -21.17 1.67 0.87
N TYR A 29 -21.36 2.63 -0.05
CA TYR A 29 -20.32 3.03 -1.00
C TYR A 29 -19.07 3.53 -0.27
N PHE A 30 -19.23 4.36 0.76
CA PHE A 30 -18.10 4.88 1.54
C PHE A 30 -17.36 3.77 2.29
N ILE A 31 -18.06 2.85 2.96
CA ILE A 31 -17.44 1.71 3.65
C ILE A 31 -16.69 0.82 2.65
N ILE A 32 -17.33 0.47 1.53
CA ILE A 32 -16.68 -0.33 0.49
C ILE A 32 -15.44 0.39 -0.04
N SER A 33 -15.57 1.67 -0.40
CA SER A 33 -14.47 2.50 -0.88
C SER A 33 -13.35 2.65 0.15
N SER A 34 -13.67 2.79 1.44
CA SER A 34 -12.66 2.90 2.51
C SER A 34 -11.94 1.57 2.76
N LEU A 35 -12.64 0.45 2.61
CA LEU A 35 -12.02 -0.88 2.64
C LEU A 35 -11.07 -1.07 1.46
N PHE A 36 -11.38 -0.51 0.28
CA PHE A 36 -10.44 -0.51 -0.85
C PHE A 36 -9.24 0.42 -0.63
N LEU A 37 -9.45 1.59 -0.02
CA LEU A 37 -8.38 2.54 0.26
C LEU A 37 -7.44 2.08 1.41
N THR A 38 -7.94 1.28 2.35
CA THR A 38 -7.14 0.73 3.46
C THR A 38 -6.37 -0.54 3.07
N ARG A 39 -6.66 -1.14 1.90
CA ARG A 39 -6.00 -2.39 1.44
C ARG A 39 -4.72 -2.18 0.62
N SER A 40 -4.24 -0.95 0.46
CA SER A 40 -3.01 -0.65 -0.29
C SER A 40 -1.71 -0.71 0.53
N ASP A 41 -1.69 -1.33 1.72
CA ASP A 41 -0.46 -1.53 2.52
C ASP A 41 -0.37 -2.90 3.24
N GLY A 42 -1.12 -3.90 2.79
CA GLY A 42 -1.14 -5.22 3.43
C GLY A 42 -0.46 -6.30 2.60
N LEU A 43 0.87 -6.44 2.70
CA LEU A 43 1.51 -7.71 2.37
C LEU A 43 0.77 -8.84 3.13
N PRO A 44 0.49 -10.00 2.51
CA PRO A 44 0.04 -11.16 3.26
C PRO A 44 1.20 -11.68 4.12
N ILE A 45 1.35 -11.11 5.31
CA ILE A 45 2.26 -11.61 6.33
C ILE A 45 1.57 -12.86 6.90
N ASN A 46 2.00 -14.03 6.48
CA ASN A 46 1.72 -15.26 7.21
C ASN A 46 2.37 -15.10 8.58
N LEU A 47 1.58 -14.86 9.63
CA LEU A 47 2.04 -14.94 11.01
C LEU A 47 2.02 -16.43 11.44
N PRO A 48 3.17 -17.11 11.60
CA PRO A 48 3.20 -18.32 12.38
C PRO A 48 2.92 -17.98 13.86
N ASN A 49 1.99 -18.73 14.45
CA ASN A 49 1.57 -18.62 15.85
C ASN A 49 2.77 -18.58 16.81
N ALA A 50 2.66 -17.70 17.79
CA ALA A 50 3.65 -17.42 18.82
C ALA A 50 4.00 -18.64 19.67
N GLN A 51 5.28 -18.78 19.99
CA GLN A 51 5.78 -18.86 21.36
C GLN A 51 7.31 -18.67 21.34
N THR A 52 7.78 -17.72 22.15
CA THR A 52 9.20 -17.43 22.45
C THR A 52 10.09 -16.92 21.30
N SER A 53 9.96 -15.64 20.95
CA SER A 53 11.13 -14.75 20.88
C SER A 53 10.64 -13.31 20.75
N GLN A 54 11.28 -12.37 21.43
CA GLN A 54 11.17 -10.96 21.10
C GLN A 54 11.76 -10.78 19.69
N GLN A 55 10.94 -10.99 18.66
CA GLN A 55 11.36 -10.76 17.29
C GLN A 55 11.37 -9.24 17.10
N GLN A 56 12.56 -8.66 17.26
CA GLN A 56 12.83 -7.30 16.80
C GLN A 56 12.25 -7.19 15.38
N PRO A 57 11.35 -6.24 15.09
CA PRO A 57 10.75 -6.16 13.76
C PRO A 57 11.86 -6.01 12.72
N ASP A 58 11.90 -6.82 11.67
CA ASP A 58 12.95 -6.75 10.66
C ASP A 58 13.01 -5.32 10.05
N ALA A 59 14.21 -4.79 9.81
CA ALA A 59 14.37 -3.48 9.18
C ALA A 59 14.03 -3.61 7.69
N ASN A 60 12.93 -3.01 7.26
CA ASN A 60 12.45 -3.12 5.87
C ASN A 60 12.88 -1.91 5.04
N PHE A 61 13.55 -2.16 3.92
CA PHE A 61 14.03 -1.15 2.97
C PHE A 61 13.40 -1.40 1.61
N VAL A 62 12.91 -0.35 0.96
CA VAL A 62 12.39 -0.43 -0.41
C VAL A 62 13.38 0.24 -1.33
N VAL A 63 13.94 -0.51 -2.28
CA VAL A 63 14.80 0.05 -3.32
C VAL A 63 14.02 0.09 -4.62
N SER A 64 13.82 1.28 -5.19
CA SER A 64 13.11 1.48 -6.44
C SER A 64 14.07 1.88 -7.55
N VAL A 65 13.92 1.28 -8.72
CA VAL A 65 14.65 1.64 -9.95
C VAL A 65 13.63 2.08 -10.98
N ASP A 66 13.75 3.32 -11.47
CA ASP A 66 12.85 3.85 -12.49
C ASP A 66 13.32 3.53 -13.92
N ALA A 67 12.50 3.89 -14.91
CA ALA A 67 12.79 3.70 -16.33
C ALA A 67 14.01 4.50 -16.83
N GLN A 68 14.44 5.52 -16.08
CA GLN A 68 15.61 6.34 -16.38
C GLN A 68 16.88 5.85 -15.66
N GLY A 69 16.78 4.77 -14.88
CA GLY A 69 17.88 4.22 -14.11
C GLY A 69 18.15 4.92 -12.78
N GLN A 70 17.27 5.83 -12.36
CA GLN A 70 17.40 6.49 -11.07
C GLN A 70 17.04 5.49 -9.96
N VAL A 71 17.96 5.36 -9.02
CA VAL A 71 17.78 4.50 -7.85
C VAL A 71 17.31 5.33 -6.66
N ARG A 72 16.31 4.80 -5.96
CA ARG A 72 15.73 5.42 -4.78
C ARG A 72 15.68 4.43 -3.64
N LEU A 73 16.17 4.85 -2.47
CA LEU A 73 15.98 4.13 -1.22
C LEU A 73 14.81 4.77 -0.47
N ASN A 74 13.75 3.99 -0.29
CA ASN A 74 12.43 4.41 0.18
C ASN A 74 11.87 5.54 -0.69
N GLN A 75 12.12 6.79 -0.32
CA GLN A 75 11.67 7.98 -1.05
C GLN A 75 12.83 8.88 -1.49
N ASN A 76 14.05 8.59 -1.08
CA ASN A 76 15.23 9.43 -1.33
C ASN A 76 16.00 8.91 -2.54
N ILE A 77 16.38 9.82 -3.44
CA ILE A 77 17.26 9.51 -4.56
C ILE A 77 18.66 9.23 -4.02
N ILE A 78 19.26 8.13 -4.46
CA ILE A 78 20.59 7.71 -4.02
C ILE A 78 21.38 7.12 -5.18
N LEU A 79 22.71 7.25 -5.11
CA LEU A 79 23.61 6.55 -6.00
C LEU A 79 23.69 5.07 -5.62
N ILE A 80 23.82 4.19 -6.62
CA ILE A 80 23.96 2.75 -6.40
C ILE A 80 25.13 2.44 -5.46
N SER A 81 26.26 3.16 -5.59
CA SER A 81 27.45 3.02 -4.75
C SER A 81 27.21 3.33 -3.27
N ASP A 82 26.23 4.17 -2.96
CA ASP A 82 25.93 4.61 -1.59
C ASP A 82 24.81 3.76 -0.96
N LEU A 83 24.19 2.87 -1.72
CA LEU A 83 23.08 2.03 -1.28
C LEU A 83 23.49 1.15 -0.09
N GLN A 84 24.63 0.47 -0.22
CA GLN A 84 25.13 -0.45 0.79
C GLN A 84 25.45 0.26 2.11
N SER A 85 26.17 1.39 2.04
CA SER A 85 26.58 2.16 3.21
C SER A 85 25.38 2.77 3.93
N THR A 86 24.41 3.28 3.18
CA THR A 86 23.19 3.88 3.73
C THR A 86 22.31 2.85 4.42
N ILE A 87 22.10 1.68 3.81
CA ILE A 87 21.34 0.59 4.44
C ILE A 87 22.06 0.11 5.71
N LYS A 88 23.38 -0.09 5.67
CA LYS A 88 24.16 -0.51 6.85
C LYS A 88 24.09 0.49 8.01
N GLN A 89 24.03 1.80 7.74
CA GLN A 89 23.87 2.82 8.78
C GLN A 89 22.47 2.81 9.42
N GLN A 90 21.47 2.36 8.68
CA GLN A 90 20.08 2.32 9.12
C GLN A 90 19.69 0.99 9.79
N ILE A 91 20.50 -0.06 9.62
CA ILE A 91 20.31 -1.36 10.29
C ILE A 91 20.87 -1.29 11.71
N ASN A 92 20.05 -1.66 12.71
CA ASN A 92 20.54 -1.80 14.07
C ASN A 92 21.31 -3.12 14.25
N PRO A 93 22.34 -3.16 15.12
CA PRO A 93 23.06 -4.39 15.44
C PRO A 93 22.11 -5.50 15.93
N GLY A 94 22.13 -6.66 15.27
CA GLY A 94 21.29 -7.81 15.62
C GLY A 94 19.90 -7.84 14.96
N GLN A 95 19.59 -6.86 14.11
CA GLN A 95 18.33 -6.82 13.35
C GLN A 95 18.57 -7.38 11.93
N ALA A 96 17.73 -8.29 11.48
CA ALA A 96 17.77 -8.72 10.09
C ALA A 96 17.19 -7.63 9.19
N ALA A 97 17.78 -7.44 8.02
CA ALA A 97 17.30 -6.48 7.03
C ALA A 97 16.51 -7.21 5.96
N VAL A 98 15.34 -6.69 5.60
CA VAL A 98 14.58 -7.15 4.43
C VAL A 98 14.64 -6.03 3.41
N VAL A 99 15.14 -6.32 2.21
CA VAL A 99 15.28 -5.34 1.14
C VAL A 99 14.40 -5.76 -0.03
N THR A 100 13.38 -4.94 -0.29
CA THR A 100 12.43 -5.14 -1.38
C THR A 100 12.86 -4.32 -2.59
N ILE A 101 13.16 -4.97 -3.70
CA ILE A 101 13.49 -4.32 -4.97
C ILE A 101 12.22 -4.17 -5.80
N ARG A 102 11.93 -2.93 -6.20
CA ARG A 102 10.89 -2.54 -7.16
C ARG A 102 11.59 -2.01 -8.40
N ALA A 103 11.38 -2.63 -9.54
CA ALA A 103 11.89 -2.13 -10.81
C ALA A 103 10.72 -1.74 -11.70
N ASP A 104 10.85 -0.61 -12.38
CA ASP A 104 9.99 -0.27 -13.50
C ASP A 104 10.19 -1.29 -14.65
N GLU A 105 9.15 -1.54 -15.43
CA GLU A 105 9.21 -2.47 -16.57
C GLU A 105 10.23 -2.02 -17.62
N GLN A 106 10.43 -0.71 -17.76
CA GLN A 106 11.37 -0.12 -18.71
C GLN A 106 12.77 0.08 -18.12
N ALA A 107 12.99 -0.27 -16.85
CA ALA A 107 14.31 -0.16 -16.23
C ALA A 107 15.32 -1.07 -16.93
N SER A 108 16.55 -0.59 -17.08
CA SER A 108 17.61 -1.41 -17.69
C SER A 108 17.91 -2.62 -16.81
N HIS A 109 17.94 -3.80 -17.42
CA HIS A 109 18.27 -5.04 -16.70
C HIS A 109 19.62 -4.94 -15.98
N GLY A 110 20.60 -4.26 -16.56
CA GLY A 110 21.92 -4.05 -15.95
C GLY A 110 21.87 -3.24 -14.66
N GLU A 111 20.99 -2.25 -14.58
CA GLU A 111 20.84 -1.40 -13.39
C GLU A 111 20.15 -2.16 -12.26
N VAL A 112 19.13 -2.95 -12.59
CA VAL A 112 18.46 -3.82 -11.62
C VAL A 112 19.43 -4.85 -11.05
N VAL A 113 20.25 -5.48 -11.89
CA VAL A 113 21.28 -6.43 -11.45
C VAL A 113 22.33 -5.74 -10.58
N GLY A 114 22.79 -4.54 -10.95
CA GLY A 114 23.74 -3.77 -10.14
C GLY A 114 23.19 -3.46 -8.74
N VAL A 115 21.91 -3.09 -8.65
CA VAL A 115 21.23 -2.90 -7.35
C VAL A 115 21.14 -4.21 -6.56
N MET A 116 20.80 -5.32 -7.21
CA MET A 116 20.76 -6.63 -6.56
C MET A 116 22.12 -7.04 -6.00
N ASP A 117 23.20 -6.79 -6.73
CA ASP A 117 24.56 -7.12 -6.30
C ASP A 117 25.01 -6.29 -5.10
N GLU A 118 24.70 -4.99 -5.06
CA GLU A 118 24.99 -4.14 -3.90
C GLU A 118 24.24 -4.59 -2.65
N VAL A 119 22.96 -4.95 -2.78
CA VAL A 119 22.15 -5.42 -1.66
C VAL A 119 22.63 -6.79 -1.15
N ARG A 120 23.07 -7.68 -2.06
CA ARG A 120 23.61 -9.00 -1.68
C ARG A 120 24.88 -8.93 -0.84
N GLN A 121 25.65 -7.85 -0.96
CA GLN A 121 26.85 -7.63 -0.15
C GLN A 121 26.55 -7.21 1.31
N ILE A 122 25.28 -7.06 1.67
CA ILE A 122 24.86 -6.75 3.03
C ILE A 122 24.63 -8.06 3.79
N GLU A 123 25.51 -8.36 4.74
CA GLU A 123 25.41 -9.57 5.55
C GLU A 123 24.09 -9.60 6.33
N GLY A 124 23.34 -10.70 6.21
CA GLY A 124 22.05 -10.88 6.89
C GLY A 124 20.86 -10.18 6.20
N ALA A 125 21.06 -9.56 5.03
CA ALA A 125 19.96 -9.01 4.25
C ALA A 125 19.20 -10.11 3.49
N LYS A 126 17.87 -10.11 3.62
CA LYS A 126 16.94 -10.93 2.83
C LYS A 126 16.44 -10.10 1.66
N LEU A 127 16.62 -10.62 0.45
CA LEU A 127 16.16 -9.97 -0.77
C LEU A 127 14.73 -10.41 -1.11
N ALA A 128 13.86 -9.44 -1.42
CA ALA A 128 12.55 -9.68 -2.01
C ALA A 128 12.42 -8.88 -3.30
N ILE A 129 11.79 -9.45 -4.33
CA ILE A 129 11.50 -8.75 -5.58
C ILE A 129 9.99 -8.56 -5.63
N ALA A 130 9.55 -7.31 -5.69
CA ALA A 130 8.15 -7.00 -5.92
C ALA A 130 7.87 -7.09 -7.42
N THR A 131 7.09 -8.08 -7.80
CA THR A 131 6.48 -8.14 -9.14
C THR A 131 5.09 -7.54 -9.05
N GLN A 132 4.63 -6.88 -10.12
CA GLN A 132 3.20 -6.67 -10.27
C GLN A 132 2.60 -8.07 -10.46
N SER A 133 2.03 -8.62 -9.40
CA SER A 133 1.15 -9.77 -9.54
C SER A 133 0.01 -9.30 -10.43
N GLU A 134 -0.03 -9.75 -11.69
CA GLU A 134 -1.31 -9.95 -12.35
C GLU A 134 -2.13 -10.77 -11.36
N SER A 135 -3.22 -10.18 -10.88
CA SER A 135 -4.17 -10.85 -10.01
C SER A 135 -4.64 -12.11 -10.72
N SER A 136 -4.05 -13.26 -10.37
CA SER A 136 -4.58 -14.56 -10.72
C SER A 136 -5.91 -14.70 -10.00
N THR A 137 -6.98 -14.29 -10.67
CA THR A 137 -8.36 -14.59 -10.32
C THR A 137 -8.47 -16.11 -10.13
N PRO A 138 -8.74 -16.61 -8.91
CA PRO A 138 -9.12 -18.00 -8.76
C PRO A 138 -10.53 -18.11 -9.35
N GLN A 139 -10.67 -19.02 -10.33
CA GLN A 139 -11.94 -19.45 -10.92
C GLN A 139 -12.87 -20.03 -9.86
#